data_AF-A0A409WMD4-F1
#
_entry.id   AF-A0A409WMD4-F1
#
_cell.length_a   1.000
_cell.length_b   1.000
_cell.length_c   1.000
_cell.angle_alpha   90.00
_cell.angle_beta   90.00
_cell.angle_gamma   90.00
#
_symmetry.space_group_name_H-M   'P 1'
#
loop_
_entity.id
_entity.type
_entity.pdbx_description
1 polymer ?
#
loop_
_entity_poly.entity_id
_entity_poly.type
_entity_poly.pdbx_seq_one_letter_code
_entity_poly.pdbx_strand_id
1 'polypeptide(L)'
;MVVVSPSSYVPTHPRDFVVEFVPGEYRSSLKSLKTFQPGETLALLTGISKGPKAYSSVQCGSGPGDHIELNSDLLYVNHSCEPNVAFDLSSSDQTKWHLKALKPINAGDACA
;
A
#
# COMPACT_ATOMS: atom_id res chain seq x y z
N MET A 1 14.08 5.69 6.89
CA MET A 1 13.32 4.44 6.65
C MET A 1 12.82 3.95 7.99
N VAL A 2 11.51 3.95 8.22
CA VAL A 2 10.94 3.31 9.41
C VAL A 2 11.02 1.82 9.16
N VAL A 3 11.94 1.14 9.85
CA VAL A 3 11.97 -0.32 9.86
C VAL A 3 10.85 -0.76 10.81
N VAL A 4 9.72 -1.14 10.24
CA VAL A 4 8.61 -1.72 11.01
C VAL A 4 9.00 -3.15 11.33
N SER A 5 9.49 -3.39 12.55
CA SER A 5 9.65 -4.75 13.07
C SER A 5 8.31 -5.22 13.66
N PRO A 6 8.03 -6.53 13.66
CA PRO A 6 6.78 -7.05 14.24
C PRO A 6 6.54 -6.58 15.69
N SER A 7 7.62 -6.35 16.44
CA SER A 7 7.60 -5.92 17.84
C SER A 7 7.28 -4.44 18.08
N SER A 8 7.37 -3.59 17.07
CA SER A 8 7.07 -2.14 17.16
C SER A 8 5.95 -1.70 16.21
N TYR A 9 5.36 -2.65 15.49
CA TYR A 9 4.29 -2.42 14.53
C TYR A 9 3.02 -1.93 15.23
N VAL A 10 2.51 -0.79 14.78
CA VAL A 10 1.19 -0.27 15.09
C VAL A 10 0.42 -0.17 13.76
N PRO A 11 -0.70 -0.90 13.59
CA PRO A 11 -1.46 -0.85 12.35
C PRO A 11 -1.97 0.55 12.06
N THR A 12 -1.78 1.02 10.84
CA THR A 12 -2.34 2.30 10.37
C THR A 12 -3.80 2.17 9.93
N HIS A 13 -4.23 0.97 9.54
CA HIS A 13 -5.58 0.69 9.02
C HIS A 13 -6.19 -0.58 9.65
N PRO A 14 -6.29 -0.66 11.00
CA PRO A 14 -6.59 -1.91 11.73
C PRO A 14 -7.97 -2.53 11.45
N ARG A 15 -8.88 -1.78 10.80
CA ARG A 15 -10.22 -2.27 10.46
C ARG A 15 -10.27 -2.95 9.10
N ASP A 16 -9.35 -2.59 8.20
CA ASP A 16 -9.41 -2.95 6.80
C ASP A 16 -8.27 -3.90 6.41
N PHE A 17 -7.12 -3.82 7.10
CA PHE A 17 -5.93 -4.61 6.77
C PHE A 17 -5.20 -5.15 7.98
N VAL A 18 -4.40 -6.19 7.73
CA VAL A 18 -3.38 -6.70 8.64
C VAL A 18 -2.11 -6.98 7.85
N VAL A 19 -0.95 -6.71 8.44
CA VAL A 19 0.33 -7.15 7.88
C VAL A 19 0.63 -8.56 8.38
N GLU A 20 0.75 -9.51 7.46
CA GLU A 20 1.26 -10.85 7.73
C GLU A 20 2.79 -10.79 7.68
N PHE A 21 3.43 -10.78 8.85
CA PHE A 21 4.89 -10.79 8.96
C PHE A 21 5.45 -12.19 8.80
N VAL A 22 6.33 -12.39 7.82
CA VAL A 22 6.96 -13.68 7.53
C VAL A 22 8.48 -13.52 7.55
N PRO A 23 9.25 -14.43 8.19
CA PRO A 23 10.71 -14.39 8.15
C PRO A 23 11.26 -14.46 6.72
N GLY A 24 12.24 -13.59 6.43
CA GLY A 24 12.89 -13.47 5.12
C GLY A 24 12.64 -12.11 4.47
N GLU A 25 13.47 -11.76 3.49
CA GLU A 25 13.36 -10.49 2.78
C GLU A 25 12.15 -10.48 1.85
N TYR A 26 11.38 -9.40 1.88
CA TYR A 26 10.23 -9.18 0.99
C TYR A 26 9.13 -10.26 1.05
N ARG A 27 9.03 -10.99 2.17
CA ARG A 27 8.04 -12.07 2.36
C ARG A 27 6.78 -11.65 3.10
N SER A 28 6.85 -10.57 3.88
CA SER A 28 5.68 -10.02 4.56
C SER A 28 4.70 -9.43 3.54
N SER A 29 3.40 -9.48 3.82
CA SER A 29 2.38 -8.99 2.89
C SER A 29 1.21 -8.32 3.60
N LEU A 30 0.59 -7.35 2.93
CA LEU A 30 -0.66 -6.76 3.37
C LEU A 30 -1.83 -7.71 3.02
N LYS A 31 -2.64 -8.08 4.01
CA LYS A 31 -3.85 -8.87 3.82
C LYS A 31 -5.09 -8.02 4.07
N SER A 32 -6.13 -8.25 3.28
CA SER A 32 -7.44 -7.64 3.49
C SER A 32 -8.17 -8.30 4.66
N LEU A 33 -8.83 -7.51 5.51
CA LEU A 33 -9.73 -8.01 6.56
C LEU A 33 -11.21 -8.04 6.13
N LYS A 34 -11.52 -7.46 4.96
CA LYS A 34 -12.88 -7.43 4.41
C LYS A 34 -12.90 -7.62 2.90
N THR A 35 -14.09 -7.76 2.34
CA THR A 35 -14.25 -7.86 0.89
C THR A 35 -14.32 -6.47 0.24
N PHE A 36 -13.65 -6.32 -0.90
CA PHE A 36 -13.72 -5.15 -1.78
C PHE A 36 -14.17 -5.55 -3.18
N GLN A 37 -15.01 -4.72 -3.79
CA GLN A 37 -15.41 -4.88 -5.19
C GLN A 37 -14.45 -4.17 -6.14
N PRO A 38 -14.37 -4.58 -7.42
CA PRO A 38 -13.57 -3.86 -8.42
C PRO A 38 -13.95 -2.37 -8.47
N GLY A 39 -12.94 -1.52 -8.48
CA GLY A 39 -13.09 -0.07 -8.50
C GLY A 39 -13.25 0.59 -7.13
N GLU A 40 -13.46 -0.18 -6.06
CA GLU A 40 -13.64 0.34 -4.71
C GLU A 40 -12.32 0.90 -4.14
N THR A 41 -12.44 1.95 -3.34
CA THR A 41 -11.32 2.52 -2.58
C THR A 41 -11.02 1.68 -1.35
N LEU A 42 -9.80 1.14 -1.27
CA LEU A 42 -9.30 0.39 -0.13
C LEU A 42 -8.88 1.32 1.02
N ALA A 43 -8.06 2.33 0.71
CA ALA A 43 -7.54 3.29 1.67
C ALA A 43 -7.10 4.57 0.95
N LEU A 44 -7.25 5.72 1.62
CA LEU A 44 -6.63 6.97 1.17
C LEU A 44 -5.14 6.97 1.51
N LEU A 45 -4.33 7.63 0.70
CA LEU A 45 -2.89 7.81 0.95
C LEU A 45 -2.67 8.97 1.93
N THR A 46 -2.71 8.68 3.22
CA THR A 46 -2.45 9.65 4.30
C THR A 46 -1.05 9.49 4.89
N GLY A 47 -0.47 10.58 5.43
CA GLY A 47 0.84 10.54 6.10
C GLY A 47 2.04 10.39 5.14
N ILE A 48 1.81 10.50 3.84
CA ILE A 48 2.83 10.40 2.80
C ILE A 48 3.82 11.57 2.86
N SER A 49 5.06 11.32 2.48
CA SER A 49 6.12 12.34 2.41
C SER A 49 6.94 12.18 1.14
N LYS A 50 7.52 13.26 0.60
CA LYS A 50 8.46 13.14 -0.52
C LYS A 50 9.68 12.31 -0.10
N GLY A 51 10.16 11.47 -1.02
CA GLY A 51 11.34 10.62 -0.82
C GLY A 51 12.09 10.40 -2.13
N PRO A 52 13.31 9.83 -2.07
CA PRO A 52 14.00 9.38 -3.27
C PRO A 52 13.35 8.12 -3.84
N LYS A 53 13.73 7.74 -5.08
CA LYS A 53 13.39 6.43 -5.62
C LYS A 53 13.96 5.33 -4.72
N ALA A 54 13.08 4.55 -4.12
CA ALA A 54 13.38 3.43 -3.25
C ALA A 54 12.34 2.31 -3.41
N TYR A 55 12.65 1.11 -2.93
CA TYR A 55 11.70 0.00 -2.88
C TYR A 55 10.43 0.36 -2.10
N SER A 56 10.55 1.19 -1.05
CA SER A 56 9.44 1.65 -0.21
C SER A 56 8.64 2.81 -0.79
N SER A 57 9.07 3.35 -1.93
CA SER A 57 8.49 4.56 -2.51
C SER A 57 7.54 4.26 -3.68
N VAL A 58 6.56 5.12 -3.88
CA VAL A 58 5.69 5.13 -5.07
C VAL A 58 6.04 6.35 -5.92
N GLN A 59 6.25 6.13 -7.23
CA GLN A 59 6.44 7.23 -8.17
C GLN A 59 5.10 7.92 -8.41
N CYS A 60 5.06 9.24 -8.23
CA CYS A 60 3.84 10.06 -8.33
C CYS A 60 3.89 11.11 -9.45
N GLY A 61 4.95 11.10 -10.28
CA GLY A 61 5.13 12.07 -11.37
C GLY A 61 6.12 11.59 -12.42
N SER A 62 6.35 12.40 -13.45
CA SER A 62 7.22 12.04 -14.58
C SER A 62 8.71 12.27 -14.31
N GLY A 63 9.05 13.08 -13.31
CA GLY A 63 10.44 13.38 -12.95
C GLY A 63 11.09 12.24 -12.15
N PRO A 64 12.41 12.08 -12.23
CA PRO A 64 13.15 11.04 -11.50
C PRO A 64 13.14 11.21 -9.98
N GLY A 65 12.73 12.39 -9.48
CA GLY A 65 12.57 12.69 -8.06
C GLY A 65 11.12 12.73 -7.58
N ASP A 66 10.15 12.43 -8.45
CA ASP A 66 8.73 12.50 -8.11
C ASP A 66 8.29 11.21 -7.43
N HIS A 67 8.73 11.03 -6.19
CA HIS A 67 8.45 9.85 -5.37
C HIS A 67 7.92 10.24 -3.99
N ILE A 68 7.04 9.40 -3.46
CA ILE A 68 6.52 9.49 -2.11
C ILE A 68 6.80 8.21 -1.32
N GLU A 69 7.10 8.36 -0.03
CA GLU A 69 7.07 7.29 0.95
C GLU A 69 5.64 7.15 1.49
N LEU A 70 5.17 5.91 1.64
CA LEU A 70 3.80 5.63 2.08
C LEU A 70 3.59 5.80 3.59
N ASN A 71 4.64 5.62 4.39
CA ASN A 71 4.63 5.73 5.86
C ASN A 71 3.45 5.01 6.55
N SER A 72 3.00 3.90 5.97
CA SER A 72 1.83 3.15 6.40
C SER A 72 1.95 1.67 6.06
N ASP A 73 0.98 0.88 6.49
CA ASP A 73 0.90 -0.56 6.25
C ASP A 73 0.86 -0.87 4.74
N LEU A 74 0.45 0.10 3.91
CA LEU A 74 0.44 0.00 2.46
C LEU A 74 1.83 -0.24 1.86
N LEU A 75 2.91 0.01 2.62
CA LEU A 75 4.27 -0.42 2.28
C LEU A 75 4.37 -1.92 1.97
N TYR A 76 3.51 -2.74 2.57
CA TYR A 76 3.49 -4.19 2.40
C TYR A 76 2.59 -4.68 1.25
N VAL A 77 2.09 -3.77 0.41
CA VAL A 77 1.53 -4.14 -0.89
C VAL A 77 2.69 -4.55 -1.78
N ASN A 78 2.83 -5.85 -2.03
CA ASN A 78 3.94 -6.39 -2.81
C ASN A 78 3.68 -6.24 -4.30
N HIS A 79 4.74 -6.30 -5.11
CA HIS A 79 4.60 -6.32 -6.56
C HIS A 79 4.03 -7.66 -7.05
N SER A 80 3.02 -7.61 -7.93
CA SER A 80 2.50 -8.78 -8.65
C SER A 80 2.55 -8.56 -10.17
N CYS A 81 2.77 -9.65 -10.91
CA CYS A 81 2.58 -9.68 -12.37
C CYS A 81 1.08 -9.65 -12.76
N GLU A 82 0.19 -10.03 -11.84
CA GLU A 82 -1.26 -10.01 -12.00
C GLU A 82 -1.92 -9.25 -10.83
N PRO A 83 -1.79 -7.92 -10.79
CA PRO A 83 -2.18 -7.13 -9.63
C PRO A 83 -3.68 -7.21 -9.35
N ASN A 84 -4.05 -7.12 -8.08
CA ASN A 84 -5.42 -6.93 -7.60
C ASN A 84 -5.68 -5.53 -7.05
N VAL A 85 -4.64 -4.73 -6.84
CA VAL A 85 -4.75 -3.34 -6.41
C VAL A 85 -3.92 -2.40 -7.29
N ALA A 86 -4.27 -1.10 -7.26
CA ALA A 86 -3.46 -0.04 -7.85
C ALA A 86 -3.44 1.19 -6.94
N PHE A 87 -2.29 1.87 -6.87
CA PHE A 87 -2.22 3.23 -6.35
C PHE A 87 -2.76 4.19 -7.40
N ASP A 88 -3.97 4.71 -7.19
CA ASP A 88 -4.60 5.69 -8.06
C ASP A 88 -4.18 7.11 -7.64
N LEU A 89 -3.29 7.69 -8.43
CA LEU A 89 -2.72 9.02 -8.23
C LEU A 89 -3.20 10.00 -9.32
N SER A 90 -4.29 9.68 -10.03
CA SER A 90 -4.70 10.46 -11.21
C SER A 90 -5.29 11.84 -10.90
N SER A 91 -5.69 12.06 -9.65
CA SER A 91 -6.22 13.35 -9.17
C SER A 91 -5.09 14.36 -8.99
N SER A 92 -5.31 15.60 -9.43
CA SER A 92 -4.42 16.72 -9.10
C SER A 92 -4.48 17.12 -7.62
N ASP A 93 -5.57 16.76 -6.93
CA ASP A 93 -5.72 16.90 -5.49
C ASP A 93 -5.20 15.64 -4.80
N GLN A 94 -4.07 15.78 -4.11
CA GLN A 94 -3.35 14.71 -3.42
C GLN A 94 -4.18 14.05 -2.31
N THR A 95 -5.17 14.76 -1.73
CA THR A 95 -6.03 14.20 -0.68
C THR A 95 -6.98 13.11 -1.20
N LYS A 96 -7.11 12.98 -2.52
CA LYS A 96 -7.92 11.96 -3.20
C LYS A 96 -7.11 10.76 -3.67
N TRP A 97 -5.80 10.77 -3.49
CA TRP A 97 -4.96 9.62 -3.86
C TRP A 97 -5.31 8.44 -2.97
N HIS A 98 -5.47 7.27 -3.58
CA HIS A 98 -5.96 6.10 -2.88
C HIS A 98 -5.43 4.78 -3.44
N LEU A 99 -5.45 3.73 -2.62
CA LEU A 99 -5.34 2.36 -3.07
C LEU A 99 -6.72 1.91 -3.57
N LYS A 100 -6.77 1.32 -4.75
CA LYS A 100 -8.01 0.93 -5.45
C LYS A 100 -8.00 -0.55 -5.81
N ALA A 101 -9.14 -1.22 -5.69
CA ALA A 101 -9.33 -2.59 -6.15
C ALA A 101 -9.39 -2.65 -7.68
N LEU A 102 -8.61 -3.53 -8.30
CA LEU A 102 -8.67 -3.83 -9.74
C LEU A 102 -9.56 -5.04 -10.04
N LYS A 103 -9.61 -6.00 -9.11
CA LYS A 103 -10.46 -7.20 -9.15
C LYS A 103 -11.06 -7.44 -7.76
N PRO A 104 -12.01 -8.38 -7.58
CA PRO A 104 -12.53 -8.69 -6.25
C PRO A 104 -11.39 -9.10 -5.30
N ILE A 105 -11.43 -8.60 -4.07
CA ILE A 105 -10.50 -8.95 -3.00
C ILE A 105 -11.35 -9.44 -1.84
N ASN A 106 -11.18 -10.69 -1.41
CA ASN A 106 -11.89 -11.24 -0.27
C ASN A 106 -11.11 -10.98 1.02
N ALA A 107 -11.79 -11.12 2.17
CA ALA A 107 -11.09 -11.17 3.45
C ALA A 107 -10.08 -12.33 3.44
N GLY A 108 -8.84 -12.05 3.86
CA GLY A 108 -7.70 -12.97 3.85
C GLY A 108 -6.84 -12.90 2.58
N ASP A 109 -7.33 -12.31 1.49
CA ASP A 109 -6.55 -12.17 0.26
C ASP A 109 -5.39 -11.18 0.46
N ALA A 110 -4.26 -11.45 -0.21
CA ALA A 110 -3.14 -10.52 -0.25
C ALA A 110 -3.45 -9.35 -1.21
N CYS A 111 -3.04 -8.14 -0.83
CA CYS A 111 -3.04 -6.98 -1.73
C CYS A 111 -1.69 -6.91 -2.46
N ALA A 112 -1.70 -7.01 -3.80
CA ALA A 112 -0.50 -6.99 -4.65
C ALA A 112 -0.78 -6.51 -6.09
#